data_AF-A0A0C2Z464-F1
#
_entry.id   AF-A0A0C2Z464-F1
#
_cell.length_a   1.000
_cell.length_b   1.000
_cell.length_c   1.000
_cell.angle_alpha   90.00
_cell.angle_beta   90.00
_cell.angle_gamma   90.00
#
_symmetry.space_group_name_H-M   'P 1'
#
loop_
_entity.id
_entity.type
_entity.pdbx_description
1 polymer ?
#
loop_
_entity_poly.entity_id
_entity_poly.type
_entity_poly.pdbx_seq_one_letter_code
_entity_poly.pdbx_strand_id
1 'polypeptide(L)'
;MGLTGSGKSSFISKVTGNVEGVGHDLTSCTSEIKVTKCGDMGFGNIVLVDTPGFDDTKKSDLEILEMISNWLKETYGKVLLSGILYFHRITDNRIVGTPLKSLEAFEKLCGEDAVAQVVLVTTMWDELEDDIGVERLEELKSTCWKGMVSRGSEIFKYLNTPQSAEELLERIAGKSSERRHVLLQKEISEWKKELPETEAGQALHSRLEQLAEQRLRALKRLRAEQSKFADARTTNELQQEYADLKAQLDETLKEVHALRFLPRKKGAVTRLRGILKALSQILSHTLLQFNTSASAN
;
A
#
# COMPACT_ATOMS: atom_id res chain seq x y z
N MET A 1 -1.46 -9.12 4.38
CA MET A 1 -1.11 -7.83 3.73
C MET A 1 -2.07 -7.52 2.59
N GLY A 2 -2.06 -6.28 2.07
CA GLY A 2 -2.98 -5.79 1.03
C GLY A 2 -3.60 -4.44 1.39
N LEU A 3 -4.29 -3.81 0.45
CA LEU A 3 -4.89 -2.47 0.63
C LEU A 3 -5.93 -2.41 1.77
N THR A 4 -6.17 -1.22 2.29
CA THR A 4 -7.29 -0.97 3.21
C THR A 4 -8.62 -1.40 2.58
N GLY A 5 -9.46 -2.10 3.37
CA GLY A 5 -10.74 -2.63 2.89
C GLY A 5 -10.68 -3.92 2.07
N SER A 6 -9.51 -4.54 1.87
CA SER A 6 -9.39 -5.76 1.04
C SER A 6 -9.90 -7.07 1.68
N GLY A 7 -10.40 -7.03 2.92
CA GLY A 7 -10.98 -8.18 3.61
C GLY A 7 -10.05 -8.94 4.57
N LYS A 8 -8.85 -8.42 4.89
CA LYS A 8 -7.87 -9.06 5.81
C LYS A 8 -8.47 -9.39 7.18
N SER A 9 -9.01 -8.41 7.88
CA SER A 9 -9.57 -8.59 9.22
C SER A 9 -10.87 -9.39 9.21
N SER A 10 -11.67 -9.25 8.15
CA SER A 10 -12.88 -10.07 7.94
C SER A 10 -12.53 -11.54 7.76
N PHE A 11 -11.47 -11.86 7.02
CA PHE A 11 -10.95 -13.22 6.90
C PHE A 11 -10.53 -13.80 8.25
N ILE A 12 -9.76 -13.05 9.06
CA ILE A 12 -9.32 -13.53 10.38
C ILE A 12 -10.52 -13.77 11.31
N SER A 13 -11.50 -12.86 11.30
CA SER A 13 -12.74 -13.03 12.06
C SER A 13 -13.51 -14.27 11.61
N LYS A 14 -13.59 -14.53 10.30
CA LYS A 14 -14.23 -15.71 9.73
C LYS A 14 -13.58 -17.01 10.21
N VAL A 15 -12.24 -17.05 10.22
CA VAL A 15 -11.47 -18.22 10.66
C VAL A 15 -11.64 -18.46 12.16
N THR A 16 -11.64 -17.39 12.96
CA THR A 16 -11.56 -17.51 14.42
C THR A 16 -12.92 -17.58 15.09
N GLY A 17 -14.01 -17.24 14.38
CA GLY A 17 -15.34 -17.08 14.96
C GLY A 17 -15.47 -15.87 15.89
N ASN A 18 -14.40 -15.09 16.05
CA ASN A 18 -14.37 -13.91 16.91
C ASN A 18 -14.67 -12.66 16.08
N VAL A 19 -15.72 -11.93 16.44
CA VAL A 19 -16.17 -10.71 15.72
C VAL A 19 -15.41 -9.46 16.17
N GLU A 20 -14.49 -9.57 17.13
CA GLU A 20 -13.71 -8.44 17.63
C GLU A 20 -12.82 -7.84 16.53
N GLY A 21 -13.26 -6.71 15.96
CA GLY A 21 -12.48 -5.89 15.02
C GLY A 21 -12.96 -5.84 13.57
N VAL A 22 -14.10 -6.47 13.22
CA VAL A 22 -14.75 -6.27 11.92
C VAL A 22 -15.65 -5.03 11.99
N GLY A 23 -15.08 -3.85 11.79
CA GLY A 23 -15.92 -2.68 11.54
C GLY A 23 -16.37 -2.65 10.09
N HIS A 24 -17.68 -2.53 9.91
CA HIS A 24 -18.31 -2.26 8.61
C HIS A 24 -18.19 -0.78 8.20
N ASP A 25 -17.42 0.01 8.94
CA ASP A 25 -17.19 1.43 8.69
C ASP A 25 -16.03 1.64 7.71
N LEU A 26 -16.16 2.65 6.85
CA LEU A 26 -15.15 3.12 5.89
C LEU A 26 -13.82 3.56 6.54
N THR A 27 -13.72 3.53 7.87
CA THR A 27 -12.50 3.76 8.64
C THR A 27 -11.82 2.44 9.00
N SER A 28 -10.58 2.26 8.54
CA SER A 28 -9.70 1.15 8.90
C SER A 28 -9.76 0.81 10.39
N CYS A 29 -10.12 -0.45 10.68
CA CYS A 29 -10.31 -0.98 12.03
C CYS A 29 -9.02 -1.52 12.66
N THR A 30 -7.98 -1.72 11.84
CA THR A 30 -6.70 -2.27 12.29
C THR A 30 -5.66 -1.16 12.28
N SER A 31 -5.54 -0.47 13.41
CA SER A 31 -4.52 0.55 13.63
C SER A 31 -3.15 -0.02 14.02
N GLU A 32 -3.08 -1.30 14.40
CA GLU A 32 -1.89 -1.97 14.96
C GLU A 32 -1.74 -3.38 14.38
N ILE A 33 -0.53 -3.94 14.44
CA ILE A 33 -0.31 -5.36 14.07
C ILE A 33 -0.92 -6.24 15.16
N LYS A 34 -1.84 -7.13 14.78
CA LYS A 34 -2.54 -8.03 15.72
C LYS A 34 -2.15 -9.47 15.44
N VAL A 35 -1.80 -10.20 16.49
CA VAL A 35 -1.46 -11.63 16.40
C VAL A 35 -2.60 -12.44 17.00
N THR A 36 -3.22 -13.29 16.19
CA THR A 36 -4.37 -14.10 16.58
C THR A 36 -4.04 -15.57 16.42
N LYS A 37 -4.12 -16.34 17.51
CA LYS A 37 -4.03 -17.79 17.45
C LYS A 37 -5.38 -18.34 17.02
N CYS A 38 -5.38 -19.16 15.97
CA CYS A 38 -6.54 -19.96 15.62
C CYS A 38 -6.62 -21.18 16.54
N GLY A 39 -7.81 -21.75 16.69
CA GLY A 39 -7.96 -23.06 17.32
C GLY A 39 -7.25 -24.16 16.53
N ASP A 40 -7.29 -25.38 17.04
CA ASP A 40 -6.83 -26.55 16.29
C ASP A 40 -7.79 -26.79 15.11
N MET A 41 -7.25 -26.68 13.89
CA MET A 41 -7.99 -26.87 12.64
C MET A 41 -7.70 -28.23 12.00
N GLY A 42 -7.04 -29.16 12.71
CA GLY A 42 -6.73 -30.51 12.21
C GLY A 42 -5.47 -30.61 11.32
N PHE A 43 -4.97 -29.47 10.82
CA PHE A 43 -3.69 -29.36 10.10
C PHE A 43 -2.64 -28.54 10.86
N GLY A 44 -2.83 -28.40 12.18
CA GLY A 44 -1.88 -27.80 13.10
C GLY A 44 -2.30 -26.45 13.66
N ASN A 45 -1.47 -25.92 14.57
CA ASN A 45 -1.70 -24.64 15.23
C ASN A 45 -1.41 -23.48 14.26
N ILE A 46 -2.45 -22.77 13.84
CA ILE A 46 -2.34 -21.60 12.97
C ILE A 46 -2.25 -20.33 13.82
N VAL A 47 -1.35 -19.43 13.42
CA VAL A 47 -1.26 -18.07 13.97
C VAL A 47 -1.36 -17.10 12.81
N LEU A 48 -2.35 -16.20 12.86
CA LEU A 48 -2.57 -15.16 11.87
C LEU A 48 -2.04 -13.83 12.41
N VAL A 49 -1.37 -13.08 11.53
CA VAL A 49 -0.84 -11.75 11.84
C VAL A 49 -1.59 -10.76 10.96
N ASP A 50 -2.53 -10.02 11.54
CA ASP A 50 -3.21 -8.93 10.87
C ASP A 50 -2.30 -7.71 10.80
N THR A 51 -2.34 -7.03 9.67
CA THR A 51 -1.53 -5.84 9.40
C THR A 51 -2.45 -4.72 8.93
N PRO A 52 -2.21 -3.46 9.34
CA PRO A 52 -2.82 -2.31 8.70
C PRO A 52 -2.70 -2.40 7.18
N GLY A 53 -3.71 -1.93 6.45
CA GLY A 53 -3.68 -1.92 4.99
C GLY A 53 -2.86 -0.75 4.46
N PHE A 54 -2.14 -0.93 3.35
CA PHE A 54 -1.62 0.22 2.59
C PHE A 54 -2.77 1.07 2.05
N ASP A 55 -2.50 2.35 1.76
CA ASP A 55 -3.51 3.34 1.37
C ASP A 55 -4.56 3.56 2.49
N ASP A 56 -4.08 3.67 3.74
CA ASP A 56 -4.89 3.95 4.93
C ASP A 56 -5.16 5.45 5.07
N THR A 57 -6.35 5.82 5.55
CA THR A 57 -6.75 7.22 5.74
C THR A 57 -6.17 7.86 7.00
N LYS A 58 -5.65 7.05 7.93
CA LYS A 58 -5.09 7.47 9.23
C LYS A 58 -3.59 7.25 9.33
N LYS A 59 -3.00 6.39 8.48
CA LYS A 59 -1.57 6.06 8.47
C LYS A 59 -0.99 6.13 7.07
N SER A 60 0.19 6.71 6.97
CA SER A 60 0.97 6.70 5.73
C SER A 60 1.50 5.30 5.40
N ASP A 61 1.77 5.05 4.11
CA ASP A 61 2.39 3.80 3.66
C ASP A 61 3.77 3.58 4.31
N LEU A 62 4.49 4.67 4.62
CA LEU A 62 5.74 4.63 5.37
C LEU A 62 5.55 4.10 6.79
N GLU A 63 4.62 4.67 7.55
CA GLU A 63 4.33 4.22 8.92
C GLU A 63 3.92 2.74 8.94
N ILE A 64 3.11 2.31 7.97
CA ILE A 64 2.71 0.90 7.86
C ILE A 64 3.92 0.00 7.60
N LEU A 65 4.81 0.42 6.69
CA LEU A 65 6.03 -0.33 6.40
C LEU A 65 6.97 -0.38 7.61
N GLU A 66 7.10 0.71 8.37
CA GLU A 66 7.86 0.77 9.63
C GLU A 66 7.31 -0.19 10.67
N MET A 67 5.98 -0.24 10.84
CA MET A 67 5.33 -1.18 11.76
C MET A 67 5.64 -2.63 11.40
N ILE A 68 5.52 -2.98 10.12
CA ILE A 68 5.82 -4.35 9.63
C ILE A 68 7.30 -4.68 9.83
N SER A 69 8.19 -3.75 9.50
CA SER A 69 9.64 -3.87 9.70
C SER A 69 9.99 -4.13 11.17
N ASN A 70 9.44 -3.33 12.09
CA ASN A 70 9.69 -3.48 13.52
C ASN A 70 9.20 -4.82 14.05
N TRP A 71 7.99 -5.25 13.66
CA TRP A 71 7.45 -6.54 14.05
C TRP A 71 8.30 -7.71 13.52
N LEU A 72 8.75 -7.66 12.26
CA LEU A 72 9.64 -8.67 11.68
C LEU A 72 11.00 -8.75 12.41
N LYS A 73 11.53 -7.60 12.86
CA LYS A 73 12.77 -7.51 13.62
C LYS A 73 12.63 -8.11 15.03
N GLU A 74 11.54 -7.79 15.74
CA GLU A 74 11.29 -8.29 17.09
C GLU A 74 11.03 -9.81 17.16
N THR A 75 10.44 -10.34 16.10
CA THR A 75 10.10 -11.76 15.94
C THR A 75 11.19 -12.58 15.24
N TYR A 76 12.28 -11.93 14.80
CA TYR A 76 13.40 -12.59 14.15
C TYR A 76 14.01 -13.69 15.03
N GLY A 77 14.23 -14.87 14.45
CA GLY A 77 14.73 -16.05 15.15
C GLY A 77 13.74 -16.71 16.13
N LYS A 78 12.56 -16.13 16.35
CA LYS A 78 11.51 -16.66 17.23
C LYS A 78 10.31 -17.21 16.44
N VAL A 79 9.99 -16.58 15.32
CA VAL A 79 8.85 -16.92 14.48
C VAL A 79 9.32 -17.07 13.03
N LEU A 80 8.90 -18.16 12.39
CA LEU A 80 9.09 -18.39 10.96
C LEU A 80 7.74 -18.20 10.25
N LEU A 81 7.73 -17.34 9.24
CA LEU A 81 6.53 -17.14 8.40
C LEU A 81 6.34 -18.36 7.50
N SER A 82 5.19 -19.02 7.64
CA SER A 82 4.85 -20.19 6.82
C SER A 82 4.24 -19.80 5.47
N GLY A 83 3.57 -18.66 5.40
CA GLY A 83 3.01 -18.10 4.18
C GLY A 83 2.64 -16.64 4.36
N ILE A 84 2.45 -15.94 3.25
CA ILE A 84 2.08 -14.52 3.23
C ILE A 84 0.83 -14.38 2.37
N LEU A 85 -0.24 -13.86 2.97
CA LEU A 85 -1.47 -13.58 2.24
C LEU A 85 -1.48 -12.14 1.74
N TYR A 86 -1.64 -11.93 0.43
CA TYR A 86 -1.87 -10.62 -0.15
C TYR A 86 -3.30 -10.52 -0.66
N PHE A 87 -4.13 -9.71 0.00
CA PHE A 87 -5.55 -9.58 -0.28
C PHE A 87 -5.83 -8.43 -1.27
N HIS A 88 -6.64 -8.72 -2.29
CA HIS A 88 -7.11 -7.78 -3.31
C HIS A 88 -8.60 -7.97 -3.58
N ARG A 89 -9.36 -6.88 -3.74
CA ARG A 89 -10.79 -6.96 -4.04
C ARG A 89 -10.97 -7.17 -5.54
N ILE A 90 -11.75 -8.17 -5.94
CA ILE A 90 -12.02 -8.37 -7.37
C ILE A 90 -12.96 -7.28 -7.94
N THR A 91 -13.62 -6.51 -7.07
CA THR A 91 -14.45 -5.35 -7.43
C THR A 91 -13.65 -4.14 -7.92
N ASP A 92 -12.34 -4.07 -7.65
CA ASP A 92 -11.51 -2.92 -8.03
C ASP A 92 -11.31 -2.84 -9.56
N ASN A 93 -12.16 -2.05 -10.22
CA ASN A 93 -12.32 -1.97 -11.68
C ASN A 93 -11.18 -1.22 -12.42
N ARG A 94 -10.10 -0.86 -11.72
CA ARG A 94 -8.97 -0.11 -12.28
C ARG A 94 -7.66 -0.62 -11.71
N ILE A 95 -6.91 -1.33 -12.53
CA ILE A 95 -5.49 -1.59 -12.33
C ILE A 95 -4.65 -0.35 -12.76
N VAL A 96 -5.12 0.86 -12.45
CA VAL A 96 -4.42 2.10 -12.82
C VAL A 96 -4.14 2.90 -11.56
N GLY A 97 -2.87 2.91 -11.13
CA GLY A 97 -2.39 3.76 -10.05
C GLY A 97 -1.93 3.01 -8.79
N THR A 98 -2.48 3.38 -7.64
CA THR A 98 -2.03 3.03 -6.27
C THR A 98 -1.87 1.53 -5.99
N PRO A 99 -2.75 0.61 -6.46
CA PRO A 99 -2.64 -0.82 -6.16
C PRO A 99 -1.37 -1.48 -6.72
N LEU A 100 -0.98 -1.12 -7.95
CA LEU A 100 0.23 -1.60 -8.62
C LEU A 100 1.50 -1.26 -7.83
N LYS A 101 1.55 -0.05 -7.27
CA LYS A 101 2.74 0.43 -6.58
C LYS A 101 2.80 -0.02 -5.11
N SER A 102 1.65 -0.33 -4.50
CA SER A 102 1.60 -1.04 -3.22
C SER A 102 2.09 -2.49 -3.37
N LEU A 103 1.73 -3.14 -4.47
CA LEU A 103 2.22 -4.47 -4.82
C LEU A 103 3.74 -4.49 -5.04
N GLU A 104 4.31 -3.48 -5.71
CA GLU A 104 5.76 -3.39 -5.94
C GLU A 104 6.55 -3.33 -4.62
N ALA A 105 6.15 -2.47 -3.67
CA ALA A 105 6.80 -2.41 -2.36
C ALA A 105 6.65 -3.74 -1.58
N PHE A 106 5.49 -4.40 -1.71
CA PHE A 106 5.25 -5.72 -1.12
C PHE A 106 6.12 -6.82 -1.74
N GLU A 107 6.25 -6.85 -3.07
CA GLU A 107 7.12 -7.78 -3.78
C GLU A 107 8.57 -7.61 -3.33
N LYS A 108 9.03 -6.35 -3.20
CA LYS A 108 10.37 -6.02 -2.71
C LYS A 108 10.59 -6.37 -1.24
N LEU A 109 9.54 -6.27 -0.42
CA LEU A 109 9.56 -6.73 0.98
C LEU A 109 9.76 -8.26 1.06
N CYS A 110 9.04 -9.01 0.22
CA CYS A 110 9.15 -10.47 0.17
C CYS A 110 10.53 -10.90 -0.38
N GLY A 111 10.95 -10.28 -1.48
CA GLY A 111 12.13 -10.66 -2.25
C GLY A 111 11.99 -12.02 -2.94
N GLU A 112 12.92 -12.32 -3.85
CA GLU A 112 12.83 -13.46 -4.76
C GLU A 112 12.61 -14.81 -4.06
N ASP A 113 13.25 -15.03 -2.90
CA ASP A 113 13.16 -16.28 -2.16
C ASP A 113 11.75 -16.52 -1.57
N ALA A 114 11.14 -15.50 -0.98
CA ALA A 114 9.88 -15.66 -0.24
C ALA A 114 8.63 -15.45 -1.10
N VAL A 115 8.78 -15.00 -2.35
CA VAL A 115 7.65 -14.82 -3.31
C VAL A 115 6.87 -16.13 -3.52
N ALA A 116 7.54 -17.29 -3.51
CA ALA A 116 6.87 -18.59 -3.60
C ALA A 116 6.02 -18.96 -2.37
N GLN A 117 6.17 -18.24 -1.25
CA GLN A 117 5.33 -18.39 -0.06
C GLN A 117 4.13 -17.42 -0.05
N VAL A 118 4.02 -16.57 -1.08
CA VAL A 118 2.91 -15.64 -1.21
C VAL A 118 1.72 -16.34 -1.85
N VAL A 119 0.55 -16.18 -1.22
CA VAL A 119 -0.75 -16.48 -1.82
C VAL A 119 -1.47 -15.16 -2.08
N LEU A 120 -1.75 -14.89 -3.35
CA LEU A 120 -2.50 -13.76 -3.85
C LEU A 120 -3.99 -14.10 -3.74
N VAL A 121 -4.67 -13.48 -2.78
CA VAL A 121 -6.06 -13.78 -2.43
C VAL A 121 -6.98 -12.73 -3.04
N THR A 122 -7.95 -13.16 -3.83
CA THR A 122 -9.04 -12.30 -4.32
C THR A 122 -10.27 -12.43 -3.46
N THR A 123 -10.91 -11.29 -3.13
CA THR A 123 -12.09 -11.19 -2.26
C THR A 123 -13.25 -10.44 -2.95
N MET A 124 -14.41 -10.37 -2.29
CA MET A 124 -15.63 -9.70 -2.79
C MET A 124 -16.19 -10.31 -4.07
N TRP A 125 -16.08 -11.63 -4.20
CA TRP A 125 -16.69 -12.38 -5.31
C TRP A 125 -18.23 -12.40 -5.22
N ASP A 126 -18.78 -12.08 -4.06
CA ASP A 126 -20.20 -11.91 -3.78
C ASP A 126 -20.78 -10.56 -4.21
N GLU A 127 -19.93 -9.62 -4.65
CA GLU A 127 -20.34 -8.25 -5.03
C GLU A 127 -20.42 -8.00 -6.54
N LEU A 128 -20.10 -8.98 -7.38
CA LEU A 128 -20.09 -8.83 -8.84
C LEU A 128 -20.38 -10.16 -9.56
N GLU A 129 -20.76 -10.08 -10.84
CA GLU A 129 -21.07 -11.26 -11.66
C GLU A 129 -19.81 -12.11 -11.92
N ASP A 130 -19.94 -13.44 -11.82
CA ASP A 130 -18.78 -14.35 -11.82
C ASP A 130 -17.90 -14.22 -13.08
N ASP A 131 -18.51 -13.96 -14.25
CA ASP A 131 -17.83 -13.76 -15.53
C ASP A 131 -16.96 -12.49 -15.54
N ILE A 132 -17.48 -11.36 -15.04
CA ILE A 132 -16.73 -10.11 -14.87
C ILE A 132 -15.54 -10.35 -13.92
N GLY A 133 -15.75 -11.10 -12.85
CA GLY A 133 -14.71 -11.40 -11.87
C GLY A 133 -13.60 -12.26 -12.46
N VAL A 134 -13.95 -13.25 -13.28
CA VAL A 134 -12.98 -14.09 -14.00
C VAL A 134 -12.16 -13.27 -14.98
N GLU A 135 -12.78 -12.38 -15.75
CA GLU A 135 -12.07 -11.49 -16.68
C GLU A 135 -11.04 -10.62 -15.95
N ARG A 136 -11.46 -9.98 -14.84
CA ARG A 136 -10.55 -9.16 -14.01
C ARG A 136 -9.42 -9.97 -13.39
N LEU A 137 -9.69 -11.21 -12.99
CA LEU A 137 -8.66 -12.08 -12.44
C LEU A 137 -7.61 -12.44 -13.50
N GLU A 138 -8.02 -12.67 -14.75
CA GLU A 138 -7.10 -12.88 -15.87
C GLU A 138 -6.29 -11.63 -16.22
N GLU A 139 -6.90 -10.44 -16.12
CA GLU A 139 -6.17 -9.17 -16.24
C GLU A 139 -5.10 -9.04 -15.15
N LEU A 140 -5.44 -9.32 -13.88
CA LEU A 140 -4.49 -9.29 -12.76
C LEU A 140 -3.32 -10.26 -12.97
N LYS A 141 -3.61 -11.49 -13.40
CA LYS A 141 -2.61 -12.53 -13.69
C LYS A 141 -1.66 -12.12 -14.81
N SER A 142 -2.19 -11.54 -15.88
CA SER A 142 -1.40 -11.19 -17.07
C SER A 142 -0.65 -9.87 -16.93
N THR A 143 -1.02 -9.04 -15.96
CA THR A 143 -0.40 -7.73 -15.68
C THR A 143 0.36 -7.71 -14.36
N CYS A 144 -0.27 -7.29 -13.26
CA CYS A 144 0.34 -7.02 -11.97
C CYS A 144 0.97 -8.23 -11.33
N TRP A 145 0.26 -9.35 -11.36
CA TRP A 145 0.66 -10.55 -10.65
C TRP A 145 1.56 -11.44 -11.48
N LYS A 146 1.76 -11.10 -12.76
CA LYS A 146 2.59 -11.89 -13.69
C LYS A 146 3.97 -12.21 -13.11
N GLY A 147 4.65 -11.20 -12.56
CA GLY A 147 5.98 -11.40 -11.96
C GLY A 147 5.94 -12.38 -10.78
N MET A 148 5.03 -12.15 -9.83
CA MET A 148 4.88 -13.00 -8.64
C MET A 148 4.46 -14.43 -8.98
N VAL A 149 3.45 -14.59 -9.84
CA VAL A 149 2.95 -15.89 -10.32
C VAL A 149 4.04 -16.65 -11.08
N SER A 150 4.81 -15.97 -11.93
CA SER A 150 5.92 -16.63 -12.67
C SER A 150 7.03 -17.17 -11.76
N ARG A 151 7.11 -16.69 -10.52
CA ARG A 151 8.06 -17.12 -9.48
C ARG A 151 7.41 -18.01 -8.41
N GLY A 152 6.21 -18.50 -8.66
CA GLY A 152 5.57 -19.51 -7.83
C GLY A 152 4.61 -18.98 -6.77
N SER A 153 4.26 -17.69 -6.77
CA SER A 153 3.12 -17.24 -5.96
C SER A 153 1.83 -17.88 -6.46
N GLU A 154 1.02 -18.36 -5.52
CA GLU A 154 -0.27 -18.94 -5.85
C GLU A 154 -1.38 -17.91 -5.83
N ILE A 155 -2.49 -18.23 -6.49
CA ILE A 155 -3.69 -17.43 -6.49
C ILE A 155 -4.80 -18.22 -5.81
N PHE A 156 -5.59 -17.56 -4.97
CA PHE A 156 -6.74 -18.15 -4.31
C PHE A 156 -7.97 -17.24 -4.44
N LYS A 157 -9.10 -17.82 -4.90
CA LYS A 157 -10.42 -17.18 -4.93
C LYS A 157 -11.10 -17.40 -3.58
N TYR A 158 -11.06 -16.40 -2.70
CA TYR A 158 -11.69 -16.47 -1.38
C TYR A 158 -13.16 -16.07 -1.46
N LEU A 159 -14.05 -17.00 -1.12
CA LEU A 159 -15.50 -16.88 -1.31
C LEU A 159 -16.23 -16.28 -0.10
N ASN A 160 -15.50 -15.69 0.85
CA ASN A 160 -16.08 -15.11 2.07
C ASN A 160 -16.83 -16.13 2.97
N THR A 161 -16.51 -17.42 2.84
CA THR A 161 -17.10 -18.52 3.63
C THR A 161 -16.07 -19.15 4.58
N PRO A 162 -16.49 -19.73 5.72
CA PRO A 162 -15.58 -20.48 6.59
C PRO A 162 -14.84 -21.60 5.86
N GLN A 163 -15.51 -22.30 4.96
CA GLN A 163 -14.94 -23.40 4.18
C GLN A 163 -13.81 -22.92 3.27
N SER A 164 -14.03 -21.82 2.53
CA SER A 164 -12.96 -21.24 1.69
C SER A 164 -11.82 -20.66 2.51
N ALA A 165 -12.09 -20.24 3.76
CA ALA A 165 -11.05 -19.77 4.67
C ALA A 165 -10.17 -20.93 5.17
N GLU A 166 -10.80 -22.03 5.56
CA GLU A 166 -10.14 -23.25 6.00
C GLU A 166 -9.29 -23.86 4.87
N GLU A 167 -9.82 -23.96 3.65
CA GLU A 167 -9.10 -24.45 2.47
C GLU A 167 -7.83 -23.61 2.19
N LEU A 168 -7.94 -22.28 2.30
CA LEU A 168 -6.77 -21.39 2.13
C LEU A 168 -5.69 -21.67 3.18
N LEU A 169 -6.07 -21.88 4.44
CA LEU A 169 -5.12 -22.15 5.51
C LEU A 169 -4.50 -23.54 5.42
N GLU A 170 -5.28 -24.55 5.03
CA GLU A 170 -4.81 -25.91 4.81
C GLU A 170 -3.73 -25.93 3.72
N ARG A 171 -3.96 -25.22 2.60
CA ARG A 171 -2.97 -25.08 1.51
C ARG A 171 -1.64 -24.49 1.98
N ILE A 172 -1.68 -23.52 2.89
CA ILE A 172 -0.46 -22.90 3.45
C ILE A 172 0.21 -23.84 4.45
N ALA A 173 -0.57 -24.50 5.32
CA ALA A 173 -0.06 -25.45 6.29
C ALA A 173 0.67 -26.62 5.63
N GLY A 174 0.13 -27.13 4.51
CA GLY A 174 0.76 -28.19 3.70
C GLY A 174 2.13 -27.84 3.14
N LYS A 175 2.47 -26.55 3.04
CA LYS A 175 3.77 -26.05 2.54
C LYS A 175 4.69 -25.56 3.64
N SER A 176 4.29 -25.75 4.90
CA SER A 176 5.00 -25.18 6.04
C SER A 176 6.38 -25.81 6.29
N SER A 177 6.78 -26.84 5.55
CA SER A 177 8.16 -27.38 5.54
C SER A 177 9.14 -26.51 4.73
N GLU A 178 8.65 -25.61 3.87
CA GLU A 178 9.46 -24.76 2.97
C GLU A 178 9.59 -23.31 3.46
N ARG A 179 9.69 -23.09 4.78
CA ARG A 179 9.71 -21.73 5.35
C ARG A 179 10.94 -20.96 4.91
N ARG A 180 10.74 -19.78 4.32
CA ARG A 180 11.80 -18.84 3.97
C ARG A 180 11.61 -17.52 4.73
N HIS A 181 12.72 -16.84 4.99
CA HIS A 181 12.67 -15.48 5.52
C HIS A 181 12.37 -14.50 4.39
N VAL A 182 11.45 -13.57 4.62
CA VAL A 182 11.24 -12.44 3.72
C VAL A 182 12.49 -11.56 3.66
N LEU A 183 12.76 -10.97 2.50
CA LEU A 183 13.95 -10.16 2.27
C LEU A 183 14.07 -9.01 3.26
N LEU A 184 12.98 -8.29 3.53
CA LEU A 184 12.98 -7.19 4.51
C LEU A 184 13.48 -7.64 5.89
N GLN A 185 13.10 -8.84 6.32
CA GLN A 185 13.52 -9.39 7.60
C GLN A 185 15.02 -9.69 7.61
N LYS A 186 15.57 -10.25 6.53
CA LYS A 186 17.02 -10.47 6.36
C LYS A 186 17.78 -9.14 6.35
N GLU A 187 17.30 -8.17 5.57
CA GLU A 187 17.92 -6.85 5.41
C GLU A 187 18.08 -6.11 6.75
N ILE A 188 17.05 -6.10 7.57
CA ILE A 188 17.04 -5.36 8.84
C ILE A 188 17.66 -6.16 9.98
N SER A 189 17.43 -7.46 10.03
CA SER A 189 17.85 -8.29 11.18
C SER A 189 19.26 -8.83 11.02
N GLU A 190 19.61 -9.34 9.84
CA GLU A 190 20.93 -9.92 9.54
C GLU A 190 21.89 -8.86 9.03
N TRP A 191 21.49 -8.10 8.00
CA TRP A 191 22.37 -7.14 7.33
C TRP A 191 22.37 -5.76 7.99
N LYS A 192 21.58 -5.57 9.05
CA LYS A 192 21.51 -4.34 9.87
C LYS A 192 21.25 -3.07 9.05
N LYS A 193 20.54 -3.18 7.93
CA LYS A 193 20.09 -2.04 7.14
C LYS A 193 19.04 -1.24 7.90
N GLU A 194 19.08 0.08 7.76
CA GLU A 194 17.94 0.91 8.13
C GLU A 194 16.84 0.81 7.07
N LEU A 195 15.58 1.08 7.45
CA LEU A 195 14.44 0.91 6.54
C LEU A 195 14.62 1.65 5.19
N PRO A 196 15.14 2.88 5.13
CA PRO A 196 15.40 3.56 3.85
C PRO A 196 16.40 2.85 2.92
N GLU A 197 17.26 2.00 3.46
CA GLU A 197 18.29 1.28 2.71
C GLU A 197 17.80 -0.06 2.14
N THR A 198 16.66 -0.55 2.64
CA THR A 198 16.03 -1.81 2.21
C THR A 198 15.45 -1.70 0.80
N GLU A 199 15.30 -2.83 0.12
CA GLU A 199 14.65 -2.87 -1.20
C GLU A 199 13.20 -2.37 -1.12
N ALA A 200 12.47 -2.74 -0.06
CA ALA A 200 11.10 -2.28 0.17
C ALA A 200 11.03 -0.76 0.42
N GLY A 201 11.95 -0.22 1.23
CA GLY A 201 12.04 1.21 1.51
C GLY A 201 12.42 2.02 0.28
N GLN A 202 13.35 1.53 -0.55
CA GLN A 202 13.71 2.17 -1.82
C GLN A 202 12.58 2.15 -2.84
N ALA A 203 11.81 1.07 -2.90
CA ALA A 203 10.62 0.97 -3.75
C ALA A 203 9.54 1.96 -3.30
N LEU A 204 9.28 2.04 -1.99
CA LEU A 204 8.34 3.02 -1.44
C LEU A 204 8.80 4.46 -1.71
N HIS A 205 10.08 4.77 -1.50
CA HIS A 205 10.63 6.09 -1.80
C HIS A 205 10.44 6.48 -3.28
N SER A 206 10.78 5.57 -4.20
CA SER A 206 10.63 5.80 -5.65
C SER A 206 9.18 6.04 -6.04
N ARG A 207 8.24 5.29 -5.43
CA ARG A 207 6.80 5.50 -5.59
C ARG A 207 6.37 6.88 -5.11
N LEU A 208 6.80 7.28 -3.91
CA LEU A 208 6.43 8.56 -3.31
C LEU A 208 6.98 9.74 -4.13
N GLU A 209 8.21 9.63 -4.65
CA GLU A 209 8.76 10.62 -5.59
C GLU A 209 7.90 10.75 -6.85
N GLN A 210 7.52 9.62 -7.47
CA GLN A 210 6.68 9.64 -8.66
C GLN A 210 5.29 10.23 -8.37
N LEU A 211 4.71 9.93 -7.20
CA LEU A 211 3.43 10.49 -6.77
C LEU A 211 3.53 12.00 -6.57
N ALA A 212 4.60 12.48 -5.93
CA ALA A 212 4.86 13.90 -5.76
C ALA A 212 5.00 14.62 -7.12
N GLU A 213 5.71 14.02 -8.08
CA GLU A 213 5.83 14.56 -9.44
C GLU A 213 4.49 14.61 -10.19
N GLN A 214 3.64 13.60 -10.01
CA GLN A 214 2.30 13.54 -10.61
C GLN A 214 1.40 14.63 -10.02
N ARG A 215 1.36 14.75 -8.69
CA ARG A 215 0.59 15.78 -7.98
C ARG A 215 1.06 17.19 -8.33
N LEU A 216 2.37 17.42 -8.41
CA LEU A 216 2.93 18.70 -8.84
C LEU A 216 2.54 19.04 -10.29
N ARG A 217 2.55 18.06 -11.21
CA ARG A 217 2.12 18.27 -12.60
C ARG A 217 0.64 18.63 -12.67
N ALA A 218 -0.21 17.97 -11.90
CA ALA A 218 -1.63 18.28 -11.83
C ALA A 218 -1.89 19.69 -11.25
N LEU A 219 -1.20 20.09 -10.17
CA LEU A 219 -1.30 21.46 -9.63
C LEU A 219 -0.90 22.53 -10.66
N LYS A 220 0.15 22.28 -11.46
CA LYS A 220 0.56 23.21 -12.52
C LYS A 220 -0.51 23.35 -13.61
N ARG A 221 -1.23 22.27 -13.94
CA ARG A 221 -2.33 22.29 -14.91
C ARG A 221 -3.53 23.07 -14.37
N LEU A 222 -3.98 22.74 -13.16
CA LEU A 222 -5.09 23.46 -12.49
C LEU A 222 -4.80 24.96 -12.39
N ARG A 223 -3.57 25.35 -12.04
CA ARG A 223 -3.17 26.76 -12.00
C ARG A 223 -3.26 27.45 -13.37
N ALA A 224 -2.85 26.77 -14.43
CA ALA A 224 -2.91 27.31 -15.79
C ALA A 224 -4.37 27.44 -16.28
N GLU A 225 -5.25 26.53 -15.89
CA GLU A 225 -6.68 26.59 -16.19
C GLU A 225 -7.38 27.72 -15.44
N GLN A 226 -7.03 27.93 -14.16
CA GLN A 226 -7.57 29.03 -13.35
C GLN A 226 -7.24 30.41 -13.95
N SER A 227 -6.10 30.55 -14.62
CA SER A 227 -5.75 31.80 -15.32
C SER A 227 -6.57 32.09 -16.59
N LYS A 228 -7.37 31.11 -17.07
CA LYS A 228 -8.15 31.20 -18.32
C LYS A 228 -9.65 31.41 -18.11
N PHE A 229 -10.19 31.10 -16.94
CA PHE A 229 -11.63 31.19 -16.64
C PHE A 229 -11.87 32.18 -15.49
N ALA A 230 -12.77 33.15 -15.70
CA ALA A 230 -13.09 34.24 -14.77
C ALA A 230 -14.49 34.11 -14.12
N ASP A 231 -15.12 32.93 -14.17
CA ASP A 231 -16.44 32.72 -13.59
C ASP A 231 -16.37 32.34 -12.10
N ALA A 232 -17.10 33.07 -11.26
CA ALA A 232 -17.01 33.00 -9.80
C ALA A 232 -17.45 31.65 -9.19
N ARG A 233 -18.37 30.90 -9.83
CA ARG A 233 -18.82 29.57 -9.34
C ARG A 233 -17.79 28.46 -9.59
N THR A 234 -17.20 28.43 -10.78
CA THR A 234 -16.12 27.48 -11.14
C THR A 234 -14.85 27.76 -10.34
N THR A 235 -14.65 29.01 -9.90
CA THR A 235 -13.48 29.42 -9.12
C THR A 235 -13.40 28.74 -7.75
N ASN A 236 -14.53 28.54 -7.05
CA ASN A 236 -14.53 27.92 -5.72
C ASN A 236 -14.23 26.42 -5.76
N GLU A 237 -14.82 25.67 -6.70
CA GLU A 237 -14.56 24.24 -6.87
C GLU A 237 -13.10 23.98 -7.27
N LEU A 238 -12.58 24.76 -8.22
CA LEU A 238 -11.17 24.69 -8.61
C LEU A 238 -10.21 25.10 -7.48
N GLN A 239 -10.58 26.07 -6.65
CA GLN A 239 -9.80 26.45 -5.47
C GLN A 239 -9.76 25.32 -4.42
N GLN A 240 -10.89 24.66 -4.19
CA GLN A 240 -10.97 23.53 -3.28
C GLN A 240 -10.10 22.36 -3.80
N GLU A 241 -10.24 21.99 -5.07
CA GLU A 241 -9.43 20.94 -5.69
C GLU A 241 -7.92 21.26 -5.63
N TYR A 242 -7.55 22.52 -5.87
CA TYR A 242 -6.16 22.97 -5.74
C TYR A 242 -5.66 22.85 -4.30
N ALA A 243 -6.46 23.25 -3.31
CA ALA A 243 -6.11 23.16 -1.90
C ALA A 243 -5.92 21.70 -1.45
N ASP A 244 -6.84 20.82 -1.82
CA ASP A 244 -6.81 19.40 -1.49
C ASP A 244 -5.60 18.72 -2.12
N LEU A 245 -5.35 18.97 -3.42
CA LEU A 245 -4.21 18.40 -4.12
C LEU A 245 -2.87 18.93 -3.61
N LYS A 246 -2.82 20.19 -3.16
CA LYS A 246 -1.64 20.77 -2.52
C LYS A 246 -1.36 20.14 -1.17
N ALA A 247 -2.39 19.97 -0.33
CA ALA A 247 -2.25 19.28 0.96
C ALA A 247 -1.72 17.85 0.78
N GLN A 248 -2.27 17.11 -0.20
CA GLN A 248 -1.79 15.78 -0.57
C GLN A 248 -0.33 15.77 -1.04
N LEU A 249 0.11 16.78 -1.80
CA LEU A 249 1.52 16.90 -2.21
C LEU A 249 2.45 17.18 -1.02
N ASP A 250 2.05 18.09 -0.13
CA ASP A 250 2.83 18.42 1.06
C ASP A 250 3.00 17.20 1.98
N GLU A 251 1.96 16.37 2.12
CA GLU A 251 2.01 15.11 2.85
C GLU A 251 2.98 14.11 2.21
N THR A 252 2.89 13.87 0.89
CA THR A 252 3.84 12.99 0.20
C THR A 252 5.29 13.44 0.37
N LEU A 253 5.54 14.76 0.32
CA LEU A 253 6.89 15.28 0.49
C LEU A 253 7.44 15.10 1.91
N LYS A 254 6.58 15.10 2.93
CA LYS A 254 7.00 14.73 4.29
C LYS A 254 7.45 13.28 4.34
N GLU A 255 6.70 12.36 3.75
CA GLU A 255 7.09 10.93 3.68
C GLU A 255 8.40 10.72 2.90
N VAL A 256 8.54 11.38 1.74
CA VAL A 256 9.80 11.33 0.97
C VAL A 256 10.98 11.85 1.79
N HIS A 257 10.77 12.93 2.56
CA HIS A 257 11.82 13.48 3.41
C HIS A 257 12.17 12.54 4.58
N ALA A 258 11.19 11.88 5.19
CA ALA A 258 11.40 10.92 6.26
C ALA A 258 12.27 9.73 5.81
N LEU A 259 12.05 9.25 4.58
CA LEU A 259 12.90 8.23 3.94
C LEU A 259 14.28 8.75 3.49
N ARG A 260 14.60 10.04 3.65
CA ARG A 260 15.86 10.64 3.15
C ARG A 260 16.99 10.67 4.18
N PHE A 261 16.76 10.28 5.44
CA PHE A 261 17.80 10.31 6.47
C PHE A 261 18.82 9.16 6.28
N LEU A 262 19.65 9.25 5.23
CA LEU A 262 21.10 8.98 5.11
C LEU A 262 21.54 8.94 3.62
N PRO A 263 22.85 9.15 3.29
CA PRO A 263 23.26 9.76 2.04
C PRO A 263 23.35 8.75 0.87
N ARG A 264 22.54 8.90 -0.18
CA ARG A 264 22.80 8.22 -1.47
C ARG A 264 22.66 9.08 -2.72
N LYS A 265 23.61 8.78 -3.63
CA LYS A 265 23.88 9.20 -5.02
C LYS A 265 23.25 10.52 -5.52
N LYS A 266 24.13 11.42 -5.96
CA LYS A 266 23.93 12.80 -6.46
C LYS A 266 22.75 13.06 -7.43
N GLY A 267 22.09 12.05 -7.99
CA GLY A 267 21.00 12.20 -8.97
C GLY A 267 19.60 12.40 -8.40
N ALA A 268 19.24 11.74 -7.29
CA ALA A 268 17.90 11.85 -6.69
C ALA A 268 17.68 13.21 -5.98
N VAL A 269 18.73 13.71 -5.33
CA VAL A 269 18.76 15.04 -4.69
C VAL A 269 18.42 16.15 -5.67
N THR A 270 18.77 16.02 -6.95
CA THR A 270 18.51 17.05 -7.97
C THR A 270 17.03 17.12 -8.36
N ARG A 271 16.31 15.98 -8.38
CA ARG A 271 14.87 15.94 -8.74
C ARG A 271 14.01 16.51 -7.64
N LEU A 272 14.21 16.09 -6.40
CA LEU A 272 13.51 16.63 -5.22
C LEU A 272 13.82 18.11 -4.96
N ARG A 273 15.07 18.55 -5.14
CA ARG A 273 15.37 20.00 -5.11
C ARG A 273 14.65 20.74 -6.23
N GLY A 274 14.50 20.13 -7.41
CA GLY A 274 13.67 20.66 -8.49
C GLY A 274 12.20 20.80 -8.09
N ILE A 275 11.65 19.80 -7.41
CA ILE A 275 10.27 19.81 -6.89
C ILE A 275 10.11 20.89 -5.80
N LEU A 276 11.00 20.94 -4.81
CA LEU A 276 11.00 21.95 -3.74
C LEU A 276 11.19 23.37 -4.27
N LYS A 277 12.07 23.55 -5.27
CA LYS A 277 12.27 24.85 -5.95
C LYS A 277 11.03 25.26 -6.75
N ALA A 278 10.38 24.31 -7.43
CA ALA A 278 9.13 24.56 -8.13
C ALA A 278 8.00 24.93 -7.15
N LEU A 279 7.94 24.29 -5.98
CA LEU A 279 6.98 24.62 -4.92
C LEU A 279 7.22 26.01 -4.32
N SER A 280 8.48 26.34 -4.04
CA SER A 280 8.88 27.69 -3.63
C SER A 280 8.41 28.73 -4.64
N GLN A 281 8.65 28.51 -5.94
CA GLN A 281 8.18 29.42 -7.00
C GLN A 281 6.65 29.51 -7.07
N ILE A 282 5.94 28.39 -6.90
CA ILE A 282 4.47 28.38 -6.87
C ILE A 282 3.96 29.22 -5.70
N LEU A 283 4.52 29.04 -4.49
CA LEU A 283 4.15 29.77 -3.28
C LEU A 283 4.42 31.28 -3.38
N SER A 284 5.60 31.67 -3.88
CA SER A 284 5.95 33.10 -4.07
C SER A 284 4.98 33.80 -5.01
N HIS A 285 4.55 33.12 -6.07
CA HIS A 285 3.72 33.71 -7.11
C HIS A 285 2.22 33.74 -6.74
N THR A 286 1.77 32.87 -5.84
CA THR A 286 0.41 32.90 -5.27
C THR A 286 0.24 34.05 -4.28
N LEU A 287 1.24 34.32 -3.42
CA LEU A 287 1.24 35.50 -2.53
C LEU A 287 1.20 36.83 -3.29
N LEU A 288 1.86 36.92 -4.45
CA LEU A 288 1.85 38.10 -5.32
C LEU A 288 0.49 38.34 -6.01
N GLN A 289 -0.24 37.30 -6.37
CA GLN A 289 -1.56 37.43 -7.02
C GLN A 289 -2.69 37.75 -6.02
N PHE A 290 -2.58 37.29 -4.77
CA PHE A 290 -3.52 37.66 -3.69
C PHE A 290 -3.31 39.10 -3.19
N ASN A 291 -2.07 39.59 -3.12
CA ASN A 291 -1.82 40.98 -2.71
C ASN A 291 -2.21 42.03 -3.76
N THR A 292 -2.19 41.67 -5.04
CA THR A 292 -2.61 42.57 -6.14
C THR A 292 -4.12 42.65 -6.32
N SER A 293 -4.86 41.64 -5.86
CA SER A 293 -6.34 41.66 -5.85
C SER A 293 -6.91 42.32 -4.58
N ALA A 294 -6.16 42.35 -3.47
CA ALA A 294 -6.54 43.07 -2.26
C ALA A 294 -6.21 44.58 -2.28
N SER A 295 -5.30 45.04 -3.16
CA SER A 295 -4.94 46.46 -3.30
C SER A 295 -5.71 47.21 -4.39
N ALA A 296 -6.70 46.58 -5.01
CA ALA A 296 -7.49 47.13 -6.11
C ALA A 296 -8.97 47.41 -5.74
N ASN A 297 -9.31 47.35 -4.45
CA ASN A 297 -10.59 47.81 -3.89
C ASN A 297 -10.37 48.97 -2.94
#